data_AF-A0A804N4P9-F1
#
_entry.id   AF-A0A804N4P9-F1
#
_cell.length_a   1.000
_cell.length_b   1.000
_cell.length_c   1.000
_cell.angle_alpha   90.00
_cell.angle_beta   90.00
_cell.angle_gamma   90.00
#
_symmetry.space_group_name_H-M   'P 1'
#
loop_
_entity.id
_entity.type
_entity.pdbx_description
1 polymer ?
#
loop_
_entity_poly.entity_id
_entity_poly.type
_entity_poly.pdbx_seq_one_letter_code
_entity_poly.pdbx_strand_id
1 'polypeptide(L)'
;MAGQEHHYWRIVLFPLPLQGHIRPTLQLAALLHARGLAVTVLHTGLNAPDASRHTELTFVPIHEPSFPDEVTSPGTDIVTQLLALNAACEAPFREALASLLRGGQD
;
A
#
# COMPACT_ATOMS: atom_id res chain seq x y z
N MET A 1 25.81 -13.12 13.90
CA MET A 1 25.86 -11.66 13.73
C MET A 1 25.03 -11.35 12.49
N ALA A 2 23.76 -11.01 12.66
CA ALA A 2 22.94 -10.58 11.52
C ALA A 2 23.44 -9.19 11.14
N GLY A 3 24.08 -9.07 9.98
CA GLY A 3 24.45 -7.77 9.43
C GLY A 3 23.17 -6.94 9.28
N GLN A 4 23.22 -5.68 9.67
CA GLN A 4 22.23 -4.70 9.25
C GLN A 4 22.28 -4.70 7.71
N GLU A 5 21.27 -5.28 7.07
CA GLU A 5 21.10 -5.20 5.63
C GLU A 5 20.90 -3.72 5.30
N HIS A 6 21.95 -3.07 4.78
CA HIS A 6 21.84 -1.71 4.26
C HIS A 6 21.04 -1.80 2.96
N HIS A 7 19.73 -1.63 3.05
CA HIS A 7 18.84 -1.56 1.91
C HIS A 7 19.09 -0.23 1.17
N TYR A 8 19.95 -0.27 0.15
CA TYR A 8 20.30 0.93 -0.65
C TYR A 8 19.10 1.54 -1.39
N TRP A 9 18.02 0.78 -1.56
CA TRP A 9 16.83 1.21 -2.28
C TRP A 9 15.58 0.79 -1.52
N ARG A 10 14.65 1.76 -1.37
CA ARG A 10 13.32 1.53 -0.82
C ARG A 10 12.29 1.55 -1.96
N ILE A 11 11.42 0.56 -2.00
CA ILE A 11 10.27 0.49 -2.88
C ILE A 11 9.00 0.75 -2.07
N VAL A 12 8.13 1.60 -2.61
CA VAL A 12 6.78 1.81 -2.10
C VAL A 12 5.79 1.19 -3.08
N LEU A 13 4.94 0.29 -2.59
CA LEU A 13 3.85 -0.32 -3.34
C LEU A 13 2.51 0.16 -2.78
N PHE A 14 1.52 0.36 -3.65
CA PHE A 14 0.15 0.71 -3.27
C PHE A 14 -0.82 -0.19 -4.05
N PRO A 15 -1.20 -1.36 -3.51
CA PRO A 15 -2.08 -2.30 -4.19
C PRO A 15 -3.48 -1.72 -4.34
N LEU A 16 -4.10 -1.99 -5.48
CA LEU A 16 -5.54 -1.82 -5.63
C LEU A 16 -6.24 -2.71 -4.57
N PRO A 17 -7.17 -2.18 -3.75
CA PRO A 17 -7.75 -2.88 -2.60
C PRO A 17 -8.84 -3.90 -3.00
N LEU A 18 -8.56 -4.67 -4.04
CA LEU A 18 -9.36 -5.79 -4.50
C LEU A 18 -8.57 -7.07 -4.28
N GLN A 19 -9.24 -8.12 -3.78
CA GLN A 19 -8.57 -9.36 -3.34
C GLN A 19 -7.70 -10.01 -4.44
N GLY A 20 -8.09 -9.88 -5.71
CA GLY A 20 -7.34 -10.36 -6.87
C GLY A 20 -6.05 -9.58 -7.19
N HIS A 21 -5.86 -8.41 -6.59
CA HIS A 21 -4.69 -7.56 -6.76
C HIS A 21 -3.79 -7.53 -5.52
N ILE A 22 -4.37 -7.52 -4.32
CA ILE A 22 -3.62 -7.46 -3.05
C ILE A 22 -2.64 -8.63 -2.96
N ARG A 23 -3.10 -9.87 -3.14
CA ARG A 23 -2.24 -11.06 -2.97
C ARG A 23 -1.06 -11.07 -3.94
N PRO A 24 -1.23 -10.86 -5.26
CA PRO A 24 -0.10 -10.74 -6.18
C PRO A 24 0.89 -9.63 -5.80
N THR A 25 0.40 -8.45 -5.38
CA THR A 25 1.28 -7.35 -4.97
C THR A 25 2.10 -7.71 -3.72
N LEU A 26 1.52 -8.41 -2.75
CA LEU A 26 2.25 -8.86 -1.55
C LEU A 26 3.27 -9.95 -1.88
N GLN A 27 2.97 -10.85 -2.81
CA GLN A 27 3.95 -11.82 -3.32
C GLN A 27 5.11 -11.13 -4.03
N LEU A 28 4.83 -10.14 -4.86
CA LEU A 28 5.85 -9.30 -5.49
C LEU A 28 6.69 -8.56 -4.43
N ALA A 29 6.05 -8.00 -3.41
CA ALA A 29 6.72 -7.30 -2.31
C ALA A 29 7.72 -8.22 -1.58
N ALA A 30 7.30 -9.44 -1.24
CA ALA A 30 8.18 -10.43 -0.61
C ALA A 30 9.36 -10.83 -1.51
N LEU A 31 9.15 -10.99 -2.81
CA LEU A 31 10.21 -11.27 -3.78
C LEU A 31 11.21 -10.11 -3.90
N LEU A 32 10.73 -8.87 -3.86
CA LEU A 32 11.59 -7.68 -3.87
C LEU A 32 12.41 -7.58 -2.58
N HIS A 33 11.77 -7.83 -1.43
CA HIS A 33 12.46 -7.87 -0.14
C HIS A 33 13.57 -8.93 -0.11
N ALA A 34 13.29 -10.14 -0.61
CA ALA A 34 14.28 -11.21 -0.72
C ALA A 34 15.50 -10.87 -1.61
N ARG A 35 15.44 -9.79 -2.41
CA ARG A 35 16.56 -9.26 -3.19
C ARG A 35 17.33 -8.14 -2.50
N GLY A 36 17.08 -7.90 -1.21
CA GLY A 36 17.77 -6.87 -0.42
C GLY A 36 17.16 -5.47 -0.56
N LEU A 37 15.92 -5.35 -1.00
CA LEU A 37 15.21 -4.05 -1.10
C LEU A 37 14.31 -3.85 0.12
N ALA A 38 14.30 -2.64 0.68
CA ALA A 38 13.33 -2.30 1.71
C ALA A 38 11.97 -2.07 1.03
N VAL A 39 10.91 -2.72 1.49
CA VAL A 39 9.59 -2.60 0.85
C VAL A 39 8.56 -2.08 1.85
N THR A 40 7.91 -0.99 1.48
CA THR A 40 6.76 -0.43 2.19
C THR A 40 5.51 -0.61 1.34
N VAL A 41 4.45 -1.15 1.94
CA VAL A 41 3.13 -1.28 1.35
C VAL A 41 2.23 -0.21 1.97
N LEU A 42 1.92 0.83 1.18
CA LEU A 42 0.80 1.71 1.49
C LEU A 42 -0.49 0.95 1.25
N HIS A 43 -1.52 1.12 2.08
CA HIS A 43 -2.81 0.46 1.84
C HIS A 43 -3.98 1.27 2.38
N THR A 44 -5.15 1.05 1.80
CA THR A 44 -6.41 1.63 2.27
C THR A 44 -6.98 0.86 3.47
N GLY A 45 -8.01 1.41 4.12
CA GLY A 45 -8.86 0.65 5.04
C GLY A 45 -9.70 -0.43 4.35
N LEU A 46 -10.06 -0.22 3.08
CA LEU A 46 -10.77 -1.22 2.26
C LEU A 46 -9.90 -2.45 2.03
N ASN A 47 -10.42 -3.63 2.38
CA ASN A 47 -9.73 -4.92 2.24
C ASN A 47 -8.28 -4.90 2.74
N ALA A 48 -8.03 -4.23 3.87
CA ALA A 48 -6.68 -4.03 4.40
C ALA A 48 -5.93 -5.38 4.55
N PRO A 49 -4.67 -5.45 4.13
CA PRO A 49 -3.87 -6.66 4.26
C PRO A 49 -3.56 -6.97 5.73
N ASP A 50 -3.49 -8.26 6.07
CA ASP A 50 -3.04 -8.71 7.38
C ASP A 50 -1.50 -8.67 7.45
N ALA A 51 -0.97 -7.61 8.05
CA ALA A 51 0.46 -7.38 8.21
C ALA A 51 1.17 -8.49 9.01
N SER A 52 0.46 -9.20 9.90
CA SER A 52 1.05 -10.28 10.69
C SER A 52 1.53 -11.47 9.85
N ARG A 53 1.02 -11.58 8.61
CA ARG A 53 1.38 -12.62 7.65
C ARG A 53 2.59 -12.27 6.78
N HIS A 54 3.11 -11.06 6.91
CA HIS A 54 4.16 -10.48 6.07
C HIS A 54 5.11 -9.63 6.92
N THR A 55 5.69 -10.24 7.97
CA THR A 55 6.52 -9.55 8.97
C THR A 55 7.80 -8.93 8.41
N GLU A 56 8.22 -9.36 7.22
CA GLU A 56 9.35 -8.81 6.47
C GLU A 56 9.03 -7.48 5.75
N LEU A 57 7.75 -7.13 5.63
CA LEU A 57 7.31 -5.92 4.94
C LEU A 57 6.87 -4.85 5.95
N THR A 58 7.06 -3.59 5.59
CA THR A 58 6.47 -2.46 6.34
C THR A 58 5.10 -2.12 5.75
N PHE A 59 4.08 -1.96 6.60
CA PHE A 59 2.74 -1.55 6.18
C PHE A 59 2.42 -0.16 6.73
N VAL A 60 1.87 0.70 5.88
CA VAL A 60 1.43 2.05 6.26
C VAL A 60 0.00 2.27 5.77
N PRO A 61 -0.98 2.38 6.68
CA PRO A 61 -2.34 2.70 6.29
C PRO A 61 -2.40 4.16 5.84
N ILE A 62 -3.06 4.41 4.70
CA ILE A 62 -3.52 5.76 4.37
C ILE A 62 -4.88 5.95 5.03
N HIS A 63 -5.09 7.12 5.64
CA HIS A 63 -6.33 7.41 6.36
C HIS A 63 -7.27 8.17 5.42
N GLU A 64 -8.30 7.47 4.95
CA GLU A 64 -9.37 8.11 4.19
C GLU A 64 -10.43 8.69 5.15
N PRO A 65 -10.92 9.93 4.95
CA PRO A 65 -11.96 10.49 5.81
C PRO A 65 -13.25 9.66 5.78
N SER A 66 -13.61 9.22 4.58
CA SER A 66 -14.72 8.32 4.26
C SER A 66 -14.65 7.98 2.78
N PHE A 67 -15.06 6.76 2.40
CA PHE A 67 -15.24 6.43 0.99
C PHE A 67 -16.60 6.90 0.48
N PRO A 68 -16.68 7.46 -0.75
CA PRO A 68 -17.94 7.69 -1.44
C PRO A 68 -18.76 6.41 -1.57
N ASP A 69 -20.09 6.53 -1.66
CA ASP A 69 -20.98 5.37 -1.85
C ASP A 69 -20.64 4.61 -3.13
N GLU A 70 -20.17 5.29 -4.17
CA GLU A 70 -19.73 4.69 -5.43
C GLU A 70 -18.61 3.67 -5.23
N VAL A 71 -17.80 3.81 -4.17
CA VAL A 71 -16.71 2.89 -3.87
C VAL A 71 -17.22 1.59 -3.25
N THR A 72 -18.30 1.64 -2.46
CA THR A 72 -18.75 0.50 -1.64
C THR A 72 -20.07 -0.12 -2.10
N SER A 73 -20.85 0.60 -2.92
CA SER A 73 -22.17 0.17 -3.36
C SER A 73 -22.11 -0.99 -4.34
N PRO A 74 -22.84 -2.10 -4.06
CA PRO A 74 -22.99 -3.18 -5.02
C PRO A 74 -23.65 -2.69 -6.31
N GLY A 75 -23.11 -3.07 -7.46
CA GLY A 75 -23.68 -2.75 -8.77
C GLY A 75 -23.22 -1.42 -9.37
N THR A 76 -22.40 -0.63 -8.68
CA THR A 76 -21.70 0.51 -9.30
C THR A 76 -20.83 0.01 -10.45
N ASP A 77 -20.85 0.74 -11.57
CA ASP A 77 -19.96 0.47 -12.69
C ASP A 77 -18.49 0.49 -12.23
N ILE A 78 -17.70 -0.48 -12.69
CA ILE A 78 -16.33 -0.67 -12.22
C ILE A 78 -15.44 0.55 -12.50
N VAL A 79 -15.67 1.27 -13.60
CA VAL A 79 -14.90 2.48 -13.92
C VAL A 79 -15.27 3.59 -12.95
N THR A 80 -16.56 3.78 -12.66
CA THR A 80 -17.02 4.74 -11.66
C THR A 80 -16.46 4.42 -10.27
N GLN A 81 -16.48 3.16 -9.87
CA GLN A 81 -15.94 2.71 -8.58
C GLN A 81 -14.44 3.02 -8.45
N LEU A 82 -13.65 2.72 -9.49
CA LEU A 82 -12.20 2.97 -9.50
C LEU A 82 -11.87 4.47 -9.52
N LEU A 83 -12.63 5.28 -10.25
CA LEU A 83 -12.44 6.73 -10.26
C LEU A 83 -12.74 7.34 -8.89
N ALA A 84 -13.85 6.94 -8.26
CA ALA A 84 -14.23 7.38 -6.92
C ALA A 84 -13.18 6.96 -5.87
N LEU A 85 -12.67 5.73 -5.97
CA LEU A 85 -11.60 5.23 -5.10
C LEU A 85 -10.31 6.05 -5.25
N ASN A 86 -9.86 6.30 -6.48
CA ASN A 86 -8.67 7.10 -6.74
C ASN A 86 -8.82 8.53 -6.19
N ALA A 87 -9.97 9.17 -6.41
CA ALA A 87 -10.25 10.50 -5.89
C ALA A 87 -10.22 10.55 -4.35
N ALA A 88 -10.79 9.55 -3.69
CA ALA A 88 -10.78 9.46 -2.22
C ALA A 88 -9.37 9.22 -1.65
N CYS A 89 -8.51 8.50 -2.39
CA CYS A 89 -7.18 8.13 -1.92
C CYS A 89 -6.10 9.15 -2.25
N GLU A 90 -6.31 10.08 -3.19
CA GLU A 90 -5.24 10.93 -3.72
C GLU A 90 -4.53 11.75 -2.63
N ALA A 91 -5.28 12.52 -1.83
CA ALA A 91 -4.68 13.35 -0.79
C ALA A 91 -4.02 12.51 0.33
N PRO A 92 -4.68 11.48 0.91
CA PRO A 92 -4.05 10.60 1.90
C PRO A 92 -2.79 9.88 1.37
N PHE A 93 -2.82 9.42 0.12
CA PHE A 93 -1.66 8.78 -0.52
C PHE A 93 -0.48 9.75 -0.64
N ARG A 94 -0.73 10.99 -1.10
CA ARG A 94 0.33 12.01 -1.24
C ARG A 94 0.93 12.38 0.11
N GLU A 95 0.11 12.49 1.15
CA GLU A 95 0.57 12.78 2.51
C GLU A 95 1.45 11.64 3.05
N ALA A 96 0.99 10.40 2.93
CA ALA A 96 1.73 9.22 3.38
C ALA A 96 3.06 9.07 2.62
N LEU A 97 3.05 9.26 1.30
CA LEU A 97 4.26 9.23 0.48
C LEU A 97 5.24 10.35 0.88
N ALA A 98 4.76 11.57 1.09
CA ALA A 98 5.60 12.67 1.55
C ALA A 98 6.21 12.40 2.93
N SER A 99 5.47 11.74 3.83
CA SER A 99 6.00 11.29 5.14
C SER A 99 7.13 10.28 4.97
N LEU A 100 6.94 9.27 4.13
CA LEU A 100 7.96 8.24 3.83
C LEU A 100 9.23 8.83 3.21
N LEU A 101 9.09 9.84 2.36
CA LEU A 101 10.24 10.51 1.73
C LEU A 101 11.04 11.34 2.75
N ARG A 102 10.38 11.98 3.72
CA ARG A 102 11.08 12.73 4.78
C ARG A 102 11.85 11.81 5.74
N GLY A 103 11.26 10.68 6.13
CA GLY A 103 11.91 9.70 7.01
C GLY A 103 13.00 8.85 6.35
N GLY A 104 13.33 9.09 5.08
CA GLY A 104 14.47 8.47 4.39
C GLY A 104 15.74 9.32 4.40
N GLN A 105 15.76 10.45 5.12
CA GLN A 105 16.89 11.38 5.20
C GLN A 105 17.71 11.24 6.49
N ASP A 106 17.44 10.21 7.30
CA ASP A 106 18.13 9.88 8.55
C ASP A 106 19.06 8.67 8.35
#